data_AF-A0A9E3K1F8-F1
#
_entry.id   AF-A0A9E3K1F8-F1
#
_cell.length_a   1.000
_cell.length_b   1.000
_cell.length_c   1.000
_cell.angle_alpha   90.00
_cell.angle_beta   90.00
_cell.angle_gamma   90.00
#
_symmetry.space_group_name_H-M   'P 1'
#
loop_
_entity.id
_entity.type
_entity.pdbx_description
1 polymer ?
#
loop_
_entity_poly.entity_id
_entity_poly.type
_entity_poly.pdbx_seq_one_letter_code
_entity_poly.pdbx_strand_id
1 'polypeptide(L)'
;ALRFRLSDEEAEKEKKNKKASASASAAVPAPQDDDDLAFRSKSETTRMFKVYKLDDKNQAVPVDIKIGLSNFRFTEVLAGELKKGDKVITRYLASGAKPE
;
A
#
# COMPACT_ATOMS: atom_id res chain seq x y z
N ALA A 1 -26.98 23.03 -22.76
CA ALA A 1 -26.55 21.70 -22.29
C ALA A 1 -26.56 20.74 -23.47
N LEU A 2 -25.41 20.16 -23.83
CA LEU A 2 -25.36 19.09 -24.83
C LEU A 2 -25.94 17.81 -24.19
N ARG A 3 -26.97 17.23 -24.82
CA ARG A 3 -27.54 15.94 -24.41
C ARG A 3 -26.84 14.84 -25.19
N PHE A 4 -26.01 14.07 -24.49
CA PHE A 4 -25.41 12.84 -25.02
C PHE A 4 -26.52 11.84 -25.34
N ARG A 5 -26.57 11.37 -26.59
CA ARG A 5 -27.41 10.25 -27.03
C ARG A 5 -26.45 9.17 -27.54
N LEU A 6 -26.54 7.98 -26.96
CA LEU A 6 -25.82 6.81 -27.48
C LEU A 6 -26.18 6.61 -28.95
N SER A 7 -25.19 6.31 -29.78
CA SER A 7 -25.40 5.95 -31.18
C SER A 7 -26.10 4.59 -31.28
N ASP A 8 -26.82 4.34 -32.38
CA ASP A 8 -27.62 3.13 -32.55
C ASP A 8 -26.78 1.84 -32.40
N GLU A 9 -25.49 1.88 -32.74
CA GLU A 9 -24.54 0.77 -32.54
C GLU A 9 -24.27 0.44 -31.06
N GLU A 10 -24.23 1.43 -30.17
CA GLU A 10 -24.00 1.21 -28.74
C GLU A 10 -25.27 0.68 -28.05
N ALA A 11 -26.45 1.14 -28.50
CA ALA A 11 -27.73 0.66 -28.00
C ALA A 11 -28.00 -0.81 -28.37
N GLU A 12 -27.53 -1.27 -29.54
CA GLU A 12 -27.63 -2.68 -29.93
C GLU A 12 -26.66 -3.59 -29.18
N LYS A 13 -25.45 -3.11 -28.87
CA LYS A 13 -24.49 -3.84 -28.02
C LYS A 13 -25.05 -4.08 -26.62
N GLU A 14 -25.71 -3.08 -26.01
CA GLU A 14 -26.39 -3.28 -24.72
C GLU A 14 -27.55 -4.28 -24.80
N LYS A 15 -28.35 -4.24 -25.87
CA LYS A 15 -29.45 -5.20 -26.07
C LYS A 15 -28.93 -6.62 -26.27
N LYS A 16 -27.81 -6.79 -26.98
CA LYS A 16 -27.16 -8.10 -27.17
C LYS A 16 -26.57 -8.63 -25.85
N ASN A 17 -25.99 -7.76 -25.01
CA ASN A 17 -25.50 -8.15 -23.68
C ASN A 17 -26.64 -8.53 -22.72
N LYS A 18 -27.77 -7.80 -22.75
CA LYS A 18 -28.96 -8.15 -21.96
C LYS A 18 -29.62 -9.45 -22.41
N LYS A 19 -29.59 -9.77 -23.71
CA LYS A 19 -30.18 -11.01 -24.24
C LYS A 19 -29.31 -12.25 -24.02
N ALA A 20 -27.98 -12.09 -23.96
CA ALA A 20 -27.05 -13.16 -23.57
C ALA A 20 -27.15 -13.54 -22.08
N SER A 21 -27.64 -12.63 -21.22
CA SER A 21 -27.89 -12.86 -19.80
C SER A 21 -29.15 -13.67 -19.50
N ALA A 22 -30.01 -13.95 -20.48
CA ALA A 22 -31.31 -14.62 -20.26
C ALA A 22 -31.34 -16.10 -20.69
N SER A 23 -30.26 -16.65 -21.26
CA SER A 23 -30.22 -18.04 -21.75
C SER A 23 -29.04 -18.88 -21.24
N ALA A 24 -28.40 -18.47 -20.14
CA ALA A 24 -27.35 -19.28 -19.50
C ALA A 24 -27.68 -19.47 -18.02
N SER A 25 -28.45 -20.51 -17.71
CA SER A 25 -28.57 -21.09 -16.36
C SER A 25 -27.30 -21.87 -15.99
N ALA A 26 -26.14 -21.24 -16.12
CA ALA A 26 -24.91 -21.67 -15.50
C ALA A 26 -24.53 -20.53 -14.56
N ALA A 27 -24.52 -20.81 -13.26
CA ALA A 27 -24.13 -19.85 -12.24
C ALA A 27 -22.73 -19.32 -12.57
N VAL A 28 -22.69 -18.13 -13.16
CA VAL A 28 -21.46 -17.37 -13.31
C VAL A 28 -21.11 -16.93 -11.89
N PRO A 29 -20.00 -17.39 -11.30
CA PRO A 29 -19.57 -16.83 -10.02
C PRO A 29 -19.47 -15.31 -10.19
N ALA A 30 -19.94 -14.58 -9.18
CA ALA A 30 -19.88 -13.12 -9.18
C ALA A 30 -18.47 -12.68 -9.60
N PRO A 31 -18.34 -11.62 -10.44
CA PRO A 31 -17.04 -11.09 -10.78
C PRO A 31 -16.30 -10.84 -9.46
N GLN A 32 -15.20 -11.56 -9.25
CA GLN A 32 -14.39 -11.35 -8.07
C GLN A 32 -13.79 -9.96 -8.21
N ASP A 33 -14.05 -9.08 -7.24
CA ASP A 33 -13.41 -7.77 -7.08
C ASP A 33 -11.89 -7.92 -6.75
N ASP A 34 -11.21 -8.88 -7.36
CA ASP A 34 -9.80 -9.20 -7.07
C ASP A 34 -8.83 -8.37 -7.93
N ASP A 35 -9.35 -7.47 -8.78
CA ASP A 35 -8.54 -6.68 -9.72
C ASP A 35 -8.57 -5.17 -9.45
N ASP A 36 -9.07 -4.75 -8.28
CA ASP A 36 -8.96 -3.37 -7.80
C ASP A 36 -7.90 -3.27 -6.69
N LEU A 37 -6.66 -3.10 -7.15
CA LEU A 37 -5.57 -2.47 -6.42
C LEU A 37 -5.29 -3.01 -5.00
N ALA A 38 -4.32 -3.92 -4.91
CA ALA A 38 -3.26 -3.81 -3.90
C ALA A 38 -3.70 -3.63 -2.43
N PHE A 39 -4.87 -4.13 -2.03
CA PHE A 39 -5.33 -4.06 -0.65
C PHE A 39 -4.63 -5.16 0.13
N ARG A 40 -3.35 -4.91 0.47
CA ARG A 40 -2.67 -5.65 1.55
C ARG A 40 -3.65 -5.67 2.71
N SER A 41 -4.13 -6.86 3.07
CA SER A 41 -5.14 -7.04 4.12
C SER A 41 -4.77 -6.15 5.32
N LYS A 42 -5.76 -5.50 5.97
CA LYS A 42 -5.53 -4.62 7.14
C LYS A 42 -4.54 -5.21 8.17
N SER A 43 -4.48 -6.54 8.27
CA SER A 43 -3.54 -7.29 9.09
C SER A 43 -2.07 -7.02 8.77
N GLU A 44 -1.70 -6.82 7.49
CA GLU A 44 -0.32 -6.66 7.04
C GLU A 44 0.31 -5.30 7.41
N THR A 45 -0.51 -4.27 7.65
CA THR A 45 -0.05 -2.96 8.14
C THR A 45 0.20 -2.95 9.66
N THR A 46 0.00 -4.07 10.35
CA THR A 46 0.18 -4.19 11.81
C THR A 46 1.54 -4.72 12.23
N ARG A 47 2.47 -4.95 11.28
CA ARG A 47 3.80 -5.44 11.61
C ARG A 47 4.57 -4.40 12.43
N MET A 48 5.14 -4.84 13.55
CA MET A 48 6.10 -4.07 14.32
C MET A 48 7.47 -4.25 13.67
N PHE A 49 8.20 -3.14 13.52
CA PHE A 49 9.52 -3.08 12.92
C PHE A 49 10.53 -2.62 13.96
N LYS A 50 11.74 -3.19 13.93
CA LYS A 50 12.85 -2.75 14.79
C LYS A 50 13.67 -1.69 14.08
N VAL A 51 13.84 -0.54 14.73
CA VAL A 51 14.82 0.49 14.36
C VAL A 51 15.76 0.73 15.54
N TYR A 52 16.89 1.39 15.31
CA TYR A 52 17.86 1.68 16.35
C TYR A 52 17.96 3.18 16.58
N LYS A 53 17.83 3.59 17.85
CA LYS A 53 18.12 4.96 18.29
C LYS A 53 19.43 4.99 19.06
N LEU A 54 20.03 6.18 19.14
CA LEU A 54 21.22 6.41 19.97
C LEU A 54 20.78 6.86 21.37
N ASP A 55 21.43 6.30 22.38
CA ASP A 55 21.31 6.76 23.77
C ASP A 55 22.29 7.90 24.08
N ASP A 56 22.29 8.37 25.33
CA ASP A 56 23.20 9.43 25.82
C ASP A 56 24.68 9.02 25.75
N LYS A 57 24.97 7.72 25.67
CA LYS A 57 26.31 7.15 25.53
C LYS A 57 26.67 6.85 24.07
N ASN A 58 25.84 7.32 23.14
CA ASN A 58 25.99 7.10 21.70
C ASN A 58 25.99 5.60 21.31
N GLN A 59 25.29 4.76 22.07
CA GLN A 59 25.10 3.34 21.81
C GLN A 59 23.78 3.09 21.09
N ALA A 60 23.75 2.09 20.20
CA ALA A 60 22.56 1.70 19.47
C ALA A 60 21.60 0.90 20.37
N VAL A 61 20.38 1.42 20.55
CA VAL A 61 19.30 0.78 21.32
C VAL A 61 18.16 0.41 20.37
N PRO A 62 17.79 -0.87 20.28
CA PRO A 62 16.66 -1.29 19.45
C PRO A 62 15.34 -0.80 20.05
N VAL A 63 14.45 -0.31 19.20
CA VAL A 63 13.09 0.10 19.56
C VAL A 63 12.10 -0.41 18.52
N ASP A 64 10.92 -0.79 18.99
CA ASP A 64 9.84 -1.26 18.14
C ASP A 64 8.97 -0.09 17.67
N ILE A 65 8.68 -0.04 16.37
CA ILE A 65 7.86 0.97 15.72
C ILE A 65 6.83 0.35 14.78
N LYS A 66 5.73 1.05 14.57
CA LYS A 66 4.77 0.77 13.50
C LYS A 66 5.01 1.77 12.38
N ILE A 67 5.22 1.28 11.16
CA ILE A 67 5.43 2.14 9.99
C ILE A 67 4.14 2.27 9.17
N GLY A 68 4.00 3.41 8.52
CA GLY A 68 2.89 3.71 7.61
C GLY A 68 3.34 3.64 6.15
N LEU A 69 3.02 4.68 5.40
CA LEU A 69 3.44 4.78 4.01
C LEU A 69 4.94 5.03 3.93
N SER A 70 5.57 4.42 2.93
CA SER A 70 6.98 4.60 2.62
C SER A 70 7.11 4.95 1.14
N ASN A 71 8.01 5.86 0.84
CA ASN A 71 8.50 6.12 -0.51
C ASN A 71 10.00 5.81 -0.57
N PHE A 72 10.63 6.03 -1.73
CA PHE A 72 12.05 5.74 -1.90
C PHE A 72 13.00 6.50 -0.96
N ARG A 73 12.52 7.55 -0.28
CA ARG A 73 13.33 8.46 0.52
C ARG A 73 12.97 8.47 2.01
N PHE A 74 11.71 8.26 2.36
CA PHE A 74 11.16 8.43 3.70
C PHE A 74 10.15 7.33 4.02
N THR A 75 10.16 6.88 5.28
CA THR A 75 9.18 5.97 5.85
C THR A 75 8.47 6.67 7.00
N GLU A 76 7.15 6.69 6.97
CA GLU A 76 6.33 7.26 8.04
C GLU A 76 6.34 6.35 9.27
N VAL A 77 6.45 6.96 10.46
CA VAL A 77 6.31 6.28 11.74
C VAL A 77 4.96 6.66 12.34
N LEU A 78 4.08 5.67 12.50
CA LEU A 78 2.72 5.87 13.00
C LEU A 78 2.61 5.72 14.52
N ALA A 79 3.38 4.81 15.10
CA ALA A 79 3.38 4.52 16.54
C ALA A 79 4.67 3.82 16.96
N GLY A 80 4.87 3.67 18.27
CA GLY A 80 6.01 2.98 18.87
C GLY A 80 6.73 3.82 19.90
N GLU A 81 7.96 3.43 20.23
CA GLU A 81 8.75 4.05 21.29
C GLU A 81 9.64 5.21 20.82
N LEU A 82 9.61 5.52 19.52
CA LEU A 82 10.37 6.61 18.93
C LEU A 82 9.69 7.95 19.20
N LYS A 83 10.45 8.92 19.73
CA LYS A 83 9.93 10.26 20.07
C LYS A 83 10.64 11.36 19.27
N LYS A 84 9.99 12.52 19.18
CA LYS A 84 10.60 13.72 18.60
C LYS A 84 11.89 14.06 19.35
N GLY A 85 13.00 14.18 18.63
CA GLY A 85 14.32 14.47 19.19
C GLY A 85 15.23 13.24 19.32
N ASP A 86 14.69 12.02 19.20
CA ASP A 86 15.51 10.81 19.18
C ASP A 86 16.42 10.80 17.94
N LYS A 87 17.69 10.43 18.12
CA LYS A 87 18.64 10.25 17.03
C LYS A 87 18.54 8.82 16.50
N VAL A 88 18.09 8.65 15.26
CA VAL A 88 17.90 7.33 14.62
C VAL A 88 19.07 6.99 13.71
N ILE A 89 19.49 5.72 13.73
CA ILE A 89 20.49 5.20 12.82
C ILE A 89 19.82 4.86 11.49
N THR A 90 20.16 5.60 10.42
CA THR A 90 19.55 5.43 9.09
C THR A 90 20.51 4.86 8.04
N ARG A 91 21.79 4.72 8.38
CA ARG A 91 22.81 4.11 7.51
C ARG A 91 23.76 3.29 8.37
N TYR A 92 24.06 2.08 7.93
CA TYR A 92 25.15 1.30 8.50
C TYR A 92 26.47 1.85 7.98
N LEU A 93 27.32 2.34 8.89
CA LEU A 93 28.72 2.61 8.59
C LEU A 93 29.48 1.29 8.79
N ALA A 94 29.73 0.56 7.70
CA ALA A 94 30.75 -0.48 7.76
C ALA A 94 32.07 0.20 8.15
N SER A 95 32.67 -0.20 9.26
CA SER A 95 33.98 0.27 9.67
C SER A 95 35.01 -0.11 8.60
N GLY A 96 35.26 0.79 7.64
CA GLY A 96 36.16 0.51 6.52
C GLY A 96 36.35 1.61 5.47
N ALA A 97 35.58 2.71 5.47
CA ALA A 97 35.82 3.80 4.52
C ALA A 97 36.44 5.00 5.25
N LYS A 98 37.76 5.11 5.15
CA LYS A 98 38.53 6.31 5.53
C LYS A 98 38.03 7.46 4.65
N PRO A 99 37.58 8.61 5.20
CA PRO A 99 37.28 9.77 4.38
C PRO A 99 38.57 10.32 3.78
N GLU A 100 38.59 10.49 2.46
CA GLU A 100 39.61 11.21 1.69
C GLU A 100 39.48 12.72 1.89
#